data_AF-A0A6I7P002-F1
#
_entry.id   AF-A0A6I7P002-F1
#
_cell.length_a   1.000
_cell.length_b   1.000
_cell.length_c   1.000
_cell.angle_alpha   90.00
_cell.angle_beta   90.00
_cell.angle_gamma   90.00
#
_symmetry.space_group_name_H-M   'P 1'
#
loop_
_entity.id
_entity.type
_entity.pdbx_description
1 polymer ?
#
loop_
_entity_poly.entity_id
_entity_poly.type
_entity_poly.pdbx_seq_one_letter_code
_entity_poly.pdbx_strand_id
1 'polypeptide(L)' 'MESLVIKPKNKKDLKMIADLARRLDAEVYSEESSYDPAFVKKILESKEQANQGNVTAIKTEDLWQSVTNF' A
#
# COMPACT_ATOMS: atom_id res chain seq x y z
N MET A 1 -10.57 25.24 -9.89
CA MET A 1 -9.22 25.09 -10.46
C MET A 1 -9.04 23.65 -10.86
N GLU A 2 -8.44 23.40 -12.00
CA GLU A 2 -8.16 22.05 -12.49
C GLU A 2 -6.85 21.53 -11.87
N SER A 3 -6.73 20.21 -11.71
CA SER A 3 -5.54 19.57 -11.12
C SER A 3 -5.01 18.47 -12.05
N LEU A 4 -3.69 18.27 -12.02
CA LEU A 4 -2.99 17.26 -12.80
C LEU A 4 -2.25 16.30 -11.86
N VAL A 5 -2.52 14.99 -12.00
CA VAL A 5 -1.83 13.94 -11.24
C VAL A 5 -0.87 13.19 -12.17
N ILE A 6 0.41 13.16 -11.81
CA ILE A 6 1.46 12.49 -12.58
C ILE A 6 2.09 11.39 -11.71
N LYS A 7 2.17 10.15 -12.21
CA LYS A 7 2.79 9.01 -11.53
C LYS A 7 4.09 8.60 -12.24
N PRO A 8 5.26 9.05 -11.77
CA PRO A 8 6.55 8.73 -12.40
C PRO A 8 6.87 7.24 -12.29
N LYS A 9 7.42 6.64 -13.35
CA LYS A 9 7.77 5.20 -13.37
C LYS A 9 9.17 4.90 -12.82
N ASN A 10 10.02 5.92 -12.70
CA ASN A 10 11.39 5.79 -12.21
C ASN A 10 11.85 7.08 -11.51
N LYS A 11 12.99 6.99 -10.80
CA LYS A 11 13.56 8.10 -10.02
C LYS A 11 14.00 9.30 -10.88
N LYS A 12 14.42 9.07 -12.12
CA LYS A 12 14.85 10.13 -13.05
C LYS A 12 13.66 11.01 -13.43
N ASP A 13 12.54 10.40 -13.77
CA ASP A 13 11.30 11.09 -14.13
C ASP A 13 10.74 11.87 -12.94
N LEU A 14 10.76 11.27 -11.74
CA LEU A 14 10.33 11.94 -10.51
C LEU A 14 11.14 13.22 -10.25
N LYS A 15 12.47 13.16 -10.40
CA LYS A 15 13.34 14.32 -10.22
C LYS A 15 13.01 15.43 -11.22
N MET A 16 12.83 15.07 -12.49
CA MET A 16 12.48 16.04 -13.54
C MET A 16 11.14 16.73 -13.25
N ILE A 17 10.12 15.97 -12.86
CA ILE A 17 8.78 16.51 -12.56
C ILE A 17 8.83 17.40 -11.31
N ALA A 18 9.58 17.01 -10.27
CA ALA A 18 9.74 17.82 -9.07
C ALA A 18 10.43 19.17 -9.35
N ASP A 19 11.44 19.18 -10.23
CA ASP A 19 12.12 20.42 -10.63
C ASP A 19 11.21 21.33 -11.47
N LEU A 20 10.33 20.76 -12.29
CA LEU A 20 9.31 21.52 -13.03
C LEU A 20 8.26 22.12 -12.09
N ALA A 21 7.74 21.34 -11.15
CA ALA A 21 6.74 21.80 -10.19
C ALA A 21 7.26 22.99 -9.36
N ARG A 22 8.53 22.94 -8.92
CA ARG A 22 9.18 24.04 -8.19
C ARG A 22 9.27 25.33 -9.01
N ARG A 23 9.49 25.23 -10.33
CA ARG A 23 9.57 26.39 -11.22
C ARG A 23 8.20 27.02 -11.48
N LEU A 24 7.15 26.22 -11.40
CA LEU A 24 5.77 26.65 -11.61
C LEU A 24 5.09 27.14 -10.31
N ASP A 25 5.81 27.13 -9.19
CA ASP A 25 5.26 27.37 -7.85
C ASP A 25 4.03 26.50 -7.55
N ALA A 26 4.06 25.26 -8.06
CA ALA A 26 2.97 24.30 -7.90
C ALA A 26 3.08 23.60 -6.55
N GLU A 27 1.93 23.37 -5.91
CA GLU A 27 1.83 22.54 -4.72
C GLU A 27 2.14 21.07 -5.05
N VAL A 28 3.11 20.49 -4.34
CA VAL A 28 3.52 19.09 -4.52
C VAL A 28 3.07 18.26 -3.33
N TYR A 29 2.24 17.26 -3.60
CA TYR A 29 1.76 16.30 -2.59
C TYR A 29 2.51 14.97 -2.78
N SER A 30 3.20 14.52 -1.74
CA SER A 30 3.80 13.19 -1.71
C SER A 30 2.90 12.25 -0.90
N GLU A 31 2.32 11.26 -1.57
CA GLU A 31 1.78 10.09 -0.88
C GLU A 31 2.94 9.14 -0.62
N GLU A 32 3.51 9.16 0.58
CA GLU A 32 4.28 8.00 1.02
C GLU A 32 3.35 6.78 1.01
N SER A 33 3.79 5.68 0.43
CA SER A 33 3.02 4.43 0.50
C SER A 33 2.81 4.09 1.97
N SER A 34 1.57 4.19 2.44
CA SER A 34 1.20 4.01 3.85
C SER A 34 1.36 2.59 4.35
N TYR A 35 1.70 1.64 3.46
CA TYR A 35 1.81 0.24 3.81
C TYR A 35 3.25 -0.16 4.09
N ASP A 36 3.46 -0.69 5.29
CA ASP A 36 4.72 -1.32 5.67
C ASP A 36 5.09 -2.45 4.66
N PRO A 37 6.28 -2.42 4.05
CA PRO A 37 6.67 -3.42 3.06
C PRO A 37 6.65 -4.86 3.58
N ALA A 38 6.95 -5.08 4.86
CA ALA A 38 6.91 -6.41 5.46
C ALA A 38 5.45 -6.89 5.61
N PHE A 39 4.51 -6.00 5.93
CA PHE A 39 3.09 -6.28 5.91
C PHE A 39 2.60 -6.66 4.50
N VAL A 40 2.96 -5.89 3.48
CA VAL A 40 2.59 -6.21 2.08
C VAL A 40 3.12 -7.58 1.68
N LYS A 41 4.38 -7.88 2.01
CA LYS A 41 4.98 -9.19 1.76
C LYS A 41 4.18 -10.33 2.42
N LYS A 42 3.80 -10.17 3.69
CA LYS A 42 2.99 -11.16 4.42
C LYS A 42 1.63 -11.42 3.76
N ILE A 43 0.96 -10.37 3.28
CA ILE A 43 -0.34 -10.51 2.59
C ILE A 43 -0.18 -11.25 1.27
N LEU A 44 0.86 -10.95 0.49
CA LEU A 44 1.14 -11.65 -0.77
C LEU A 44 1.46 -13.13 -0.54
N GLU A 45 2.25 -13.45 0.49
CA GLU A 45 2.54 -14.84 0.89
C GLU A 45 1.26 -15.57 1.33
N SER A 46 0.41 -14.93 2.13
CA SER A 46 -0.88 -15.49 2.56
C SER A 46 -1.80 -15.77 1.36
N LYS A 47 -1.83 -14.89 0.35
CA LYS A 47 -2.60 -15.10 -0.87
C LYS A 47 -2.11 -16.32 -1.65
N GLU A 48 -0.81 -16.51 -1.73
CA GLU A 48 -0.22 -17.68 -2.41
C GLU A 48 -0.51 -18.98 -1.65
N GLN A 49 -0.38 -18.96 -0.32
CA GLN A 49 -0.78 -20.09 0.53
C GLN A 49 -2.26 -20.44 0.31
N ALA A 50 -3.12 -19.43 0.18
CA ALA A 50 -4.54 -19.65 -0.08
C ALA A 50 -4.80 -20.31 -1.44
N ASN A 51 -4.11 -19.87 -2.50
CA ASN A 51 -4.19 -20.50 -3.82
C ASN A 51 -3.73 -21.96 -3.80
N GLN A 52 -2.77 -22.29 -2.93
CA GLN A 52 -2.24 -23.64 -2.74
C GLN A 52 -3.13 -24.51 -1.82
N GLY A 53 -4.22 -23.97 -1.27
CA GLY A 53 -5.10 -24.67 -0.34
C GLY A 53 -4.58 -24.73 1.10
N ASN A 54 -3.49 -24.03 1.41
CA ASN A 54 -2.90 -23.91 2.75
C ASN A 54 -3.67 -22.87 3.58
N VAL A 55 -4.97 -23.09 3.80
CA VAL A 55 -5.84 -22.22 4.59
C VAL A 55 -6.44 -22.95 5.77
N THR A 56 -6.67 -22.23 6.86
CA THR A 56 -7.50 -22.69 7.97
C THR A 56 -8.80 -21.90 7.94
N ALA A 57 -9.91 -22.58 7.65
CA ALA A 57 -11.23 -21.98 7.77
C ALA A 57 -11.58 -21.86 9.26
N ILE A 58 -11.96 -20.66 9.69
CA ILE A 58 -12.41 -20.38 11.05
C ILE A 58 -13.87 -19.95 10.93
N LYS A 59 -14.75 -20.51 11.76
CA LYS A 59 -16.15 -20.08 11.78
C LYS A 59 -16.26 -18.77 12.54
N THR A 60 -17.23 -17.94 12.18
CA THR A 60 -17.43 -16.62 12.81
C THR A 60 -17.65 -16.74 14.32
N GLU A 61 -18.29 -17.81 14.77
CA GLU A 61 -18.56 -18.10 16.18
C GLU A 61 -17.28 -18.37 16.99
N ASP A 62 -16.22 -18.87 16.33
CA ASP A 62 -14.93 -19.20 16.95
C ASP A 62 -14.01 -17.97 17.09
N LEU A 63 -14.29 -16.88 16.38
CA LEU A 63 -13.46 -15.66 16.39
C LEU A 63 -13.41 -15.00 17.77
N TRP A 64 -14.52 -14.99 18.49
CA TRP A 64 -14.68 -14.27 19.76
C TRP A 64 -14.14 -15.00 20.99
N GLN A 65 -13.90 -16.32 20.91
CA GLN A 65 -13.30 -17.11 21.99
C GLN A 65 -11.83 -16.73 22.25
N SER A 66 -11.16 -16.14 21.26
CA SER A 66 -9.73 -15.81 21.31
C SER A 66 -9.40 -14.43 21.89
N VAL A 67 -10.39 -13.54 22.05
CA VAL A 67 -10.19 -12.13 22.40
C VAL A 67 -10.55 -11.83 23.86
N THR A 68 -11.24 -12.73 24.55
CA THR A 68 -11.76 -12.54 25.91
C THR A 68 -10.86 -13.04 27.04
N ASN A 69 -9.65 -13.55 26.73
CA ASN A 69 -8.67 -14.07 27.70
C ASN A 69 -7.44 -13.17 27.92
N PHE A 70 -7.56 -11.87 27.67
CA PHE A 70 -6.51 -10.88 27.97
C PHE A 70 -6.74 -10.19 29.31
#